data_AF-A0A7S3ZZ63-F1
#
_entry.id   AF-A0A7S3ZZ63-F1
#
_cell.length_a   1.000
_cell.length_b   1.000
_cell.length_c   1.000
_cell.angle_alpha   90.00
_cell.angle_beta   90.00
_cell.angle_gamma   90.00
#
_symmetry.space_group_name_H-M   'P 1'
#
loop_
_entity.id
_entity.type
_entity.pdbx_description
1 polymer ?
#
loop_
_entity_poly.entity_id
_entity_poly.type
_entity_poly.pdbx_seq_one_letter_code
_entity_poly.pdbx_strand_id
1 'polypeptide(L)'
;MGWKNELFPHLPDDPNPRVFLDLAVGPTPVGRVVIILKADKAPKTCENFRCLCTGEKGVDSKGRKLHFKGSSFHRVVPDFLLQGGDVVHPDALDPMNGAGQTSIYQSEENPDGFFDCEYNSLRHAGPGVISMANQGPNTNGSQFMIELRAHPFFDHLHTVFGVLYEGLPVLRVVERYGTPMNGSEEGGAPTEPVRIINSGQLFPPGEGPPDPPEPPEAAAAKRKRQQDRANYDSRNPPILHSVDINRAKLMPNASSEYVASLLYQPPEAVEGMMARKQTTDSDDERAVDKLLASWPVGTLATDEERAKMGMEPMDPEERAKRQAEIDEDPVIQGEIARLEGEGLQVSGRPPPPKVPKRKKKKQKKQKKKKAFVMPPREPARREFSPTQADVAAADAALKKM
;
A
#
# COMPACT_ATOMS: atom_id res chain seq x y z
N MET A 1 -14.11 -10.39 9.99
CA MET A 1 -13.07 -9.41 9.56
C MET A 1 -12.18 -10.02 8.47
N GLY A 2 -12.72 -10.37 7.29
CA GLY A 2 -12.00 -11.22 6.31
C GLY A 2 -11.55 -10.53 5.01
N TRP A 3 -11.87 -9.25 4.77
CA TRP A 3 -11.76 -8.69 3.41
C TRP A 3 -10.47 -7.89 3.16
N LYS A 4 -9.71 -7.55 4.21
CA LYS A 4 -8.47 -6.78 4.07
C LYS A 4 -7.33 -7.60 3.44
N ASN A 5 -7.26 -8.90 3.70
CA ASN A 5 -6.11 -9.72 3.30
C ASN A 5 -6.19 -10.30 1.87
N GLU A 6 -7.36 -10.34 1.24
CA GLU A 6 -7.51 -10.91 -0.11
C GLU A 6 -7.35 -9.87 -1.24
N LEU A 7 -7.64 -8.59 -0.98
CA LEU A 7 -7.50 -7.51 -1.98
C LEU A 7 -6.22 -6.68 -1.82
N PHE A 8 -5.63 -6.65 -0.62
CA PHE A 8 -4.51 -5.76 -0.27
C PHE A 8 -3.44 -6.50 0.54
N PRO A 9 -2.66 -7.42 -0.06
CA PRO A 9 -1.46 -7.89 0.61
C PRO A 9 -0.55 -6.69 0.83
N HIS A 10 -0.15 -6.44 2.08
CA HIS A 10 0.98 -5.56 2.38
C HIS A 10 2.17 -6.11 1.60
N LEU A 11 2.50 -5.47 0.47
CA LEU A 11 3.63 -5.84 -0.36
C LEU A 11 4.70 -4.75 -0.19
N PRO A 12 5.58 -4.86 0.82
CA PRO A 12 6.80 -4.06 0.87
C PRO A 12 7.56 -4.10 -0.47
N ASP A 13 7.44 -5.20 -1.20
CA ASP A 13 8.21 -5.54 -2.41
C ASP A 13 7.39 -5.54 -3.72
N ASP A 14 6.20 -4.91 -3.77
CA ASP A 14 5.53 -4.77 -5.08
C ASP A 14 6.41 -3.87 -5.98
N PRO A 15 6.94 -4.38 -7.12
CA PRO A 15 7.80 -3.59 -8.01
C PRO A 15 7.03 -2.50 -8.76
N ASN A 16 5.71 -2.50 -8.64
CA ASN A 16 4.86 -1.51 -9.26
C ASN A 16 5.02 -0.12 -8.64
N PRO A 17 4.91 0.96 -9.45
CA PRO A 17 4.99 2.32 -8.96
C PRO A 17 3.94 2.63 -7.89
N ARG A 18 4.35 3.40 -6.88
CA ARG A 18 3.46 3.93 -5.83
C ARG A 18 3.30 5.43 -6.04
N VAL A 19 2.07 5.89 -6.05
CA VAL A 19 1.76 7.33 -6.14
C VAL A 19 0.89 7.75 -4.96
N PHE A 20 0.88 9.04 -4.67
CA PHE A 20 0.07 9.59 -3.60
C PHE A 20 -0.76 10.78 -4.08
N LEU A 21 -1.90 10.99 -3.44
CA LEU A 21 -2.72 12.19 -3.54
C LEU A 21 -3.00 12.70 -2.11
N ASP A 22 -2.64 13.96 -1.85
CA ASP A 22 -3.02 14.67 -0.62
C ASP A 22 -4.34 15.39 -0.88
N LEU A 23 -5.35 15.10 -0.05
CA LEU A 23 -6.71 15.58 -0.24
C LEU A 23 -7.07 16.65 0.78
N ALA A 24 -7.88 17.62 0.35
CA ALA A 24 -8.55 18.59 1.22
C ALA A 24 -10.03 18.69 0.86
N VAL A 25 -10.86 18.98 1.86
CA VAL A 25 -12.27 19.32 1.70
C VAL A 25 -12.47 20.77 2.15
N GLY A 26 -12.96 21.61 1.24
CA GLY A 26 -12.95 23.06 1.43
C GLY A 26 -11.53 23.56 1.74
N PRO A 27 -11.31 24.29 2.84
CA PRO A 27 -9.99 24.75 3.26
C PRO A 27 -9.20 23.70 4.08
N THR A 28 -9.79 22.56 4.45
CA THR A 28 -9.24 21.65 5.45
C THR A 28 -8.55 20.45 4.81
N PRO A 29 -7.24 20.25 5.02
CA PRO A 29 -6.56 19.01 4.63
C PRO A 29 -7.15 17.80 5.38
N VAL A 30 -7.52 16.75 4.67
CA VAL A 30 -8.14 15.54 5.25
C VAL A 30 -7.20 14.34 5.30
N GLY A 31 -6.15 14.34 4.48
CA GLY A 31 -5.08 13.34 4.55
C GLY A 31 -4.58 12.86 3.18
N ARG A 32 -3.72 11.84 3.22
CA ARG A 32 -3.08 11.24 2.06
C ARG A 32 -3.73 9.91 1.70
N VAL A 33 -3.88 9.67 0.41
CA VAL A 33 -4.11 8.34 -0.15
C VAL A 33 -2.87 7.89 -0.92
N VAL A 34 -2.52 6.61 -0.80
CA VAL A 34 -1.41 5.99 -1.54
C VAL A 34 -1.98 4.90 -2.43
N ILE A 35 -1.57 4.86 -3.68
CA ILE A 35 -2.07 3.95 -4.71
C ILE A 35 -0.90 3.20 -5.31
N ILE A 36 -1.03 1.88 -5.43
CA ILE A 36 -0.15 1.04 -6.25
C ILE A 36 -0.73 0.98 -7.66
N LEU A 37 0.06 1.33 -8.67
CA LEU A 37 -0.29 1.28 -10.08
C LEU A 37 0.13 -0.05 -10.68
N LYS A 38 -0.81 -0.89 -11.13
CA LYS A 38 -0.56 -2.21 -11.74
C LYS A 38 -0.02 -2.07 -13.17
N ALA A 39 1.19 -1.52 -13.29
CA ALA A 39 1.89 -1.27 -14.55
C ALA A 39 2.19 -2.56 -15.32
N ASP A 40 2.28 -3.69 -14.62
CA ASP A 40 2.37 -5.03 -15.22
C ASP A 40 1.08 -5.48 -15.93
N LYS A 41 -0.05 -4.81 -15.70
CA LYS A 41 -1.37 -5.13 -16.28
C LYS A 41 -1.91 -4.04 -17.20
N ALA A 42 -1.63 -2.77 -16.92
CA ALA A 42 -2.09 -1.62 -17.69
C ALA A 42 -0.97 -0.56 -17.82
N PRO A 43 0.12 -0.87 -18.55
CA PRO A 43 1.32 -0.05 -18.57
C PRO A 43 1.08 1.38 -19.08
N LYS A 44 0.30 1.57 -20.16
CA LYS A 44 0.03 2.92 -20.68
C LYS A 44 -0.83 3.73 -19.69
N THR A 45 -1.85 3.10 -19.14
CA THR A 45 -2.75 3.73 -18.18
C THR A 45 -2.01 4.13 -16.90
N CYS A 46 -1.16 3.25 -16.38
CA CYS A 46 -0.35 3.51 -15.21
C CYS A 46 0.65 4.63 -15.45
N GLU A 47 1.33 4.64 -16.61
CA GLU A 47 2.29 5.70 -16.93
C GLU A 47 1.61 7.07 -17.08
N ASN A 48 0.42 7.11 -17.70
CA ASN A 48 -0.39 8.31 -17.75
C ASN A 48 -0.74 8.83 -16.34
N PHE A 49 -1.30 7.96 -15.49
CA PHE A 49 -1.68 8.37 -14.13
C PHE A 49 -0.48 8.80 -13.29
N ARG A 50 0.66 8.09 -13.41
CA ARG A 50 1.91 8.41 -12.71
C ARG A 50 2.43 9.80 -13.11
N CYS A 51 2.53 10.05 -14.42
CA CYS A 51 2.96 11.36 -14.93
C CYS A 51 2.01 12.49 -14.53
N LEU A 52 0.69 12.25 -14.51
CA LEU A 52 -0.28 13.22 -14.03
C LEU A 52 -0.17 13.44 -12.52
N CYS A 53 0.27 12.45 -11.74
CA CYS A 53 0.58 12.65 -10.32
C CYS A 53 1.85 13.50 -10.12
N THR A 54 2.90 13.30 -10.93
CA THR A 54 4.19 14.01 -10.78
C THR A 54 4.22 15.38 -11.45
N GLY A 55 3.40 15.58 -12.50
CA GLY A 55 3.43 16.77 -13.33
C GLY A 55 4.64 16.87 -14.26
N GLU A 56 5.44 15.80 -14.41
CA GLU A 56 6.72 15.83 -15.13
C GLU A 56 6.59 16.10 -16.64
N LYS A 57 5.40 15.91 -17.21
CA LYS A 57 5.09 16.20 -18.62
C LYS A 57 4.78 17.67 -18.88
N GLY A 58 4.74 18.50 -17.83
CA GLY A 58 4.59 19.95 -17.97
C GLY A 58 3.20 20.36 -18.46
N VAL A 59 3.14 20.98 -19.63
CA VAL A 59 1.91 21.47 -20.26
C VAL A 59 1.68 20.78 -21.60
N ASP A 60 0.43 20.61 -21.98
CA ASP A 60 0.06 20.08 -23.29
C ASP A 60 0.17 21.15 -24.41
N SER A 61 -0.14 20.78 -25.66
CA SER A 61 -0.05 21.72 -26.80
C SER A 61 -1.06 22.88 -26.74
N LYS A 62 -2.05 22.80 -25.84
CA LYS A 62 -3.04 23.85 -25.57
C LYS A 62 -2.66 24.69 -24.34
N GLY A 63 -1.48 24.46 -23.75
CA GLY A 63 -0.97 25.19 -22.59
C GLY A 63 -1.59 24.76 -21.25
N ARG A 64 -2.34 23.65 -21.22
CA ARG A 64 -2.99 23.12 -20.01
C ARG A 64 -1.99 22.30 -19.22
N LYS A 65 -1.98 22.46 -17.89
CA LYS A 65 -1.06 21.72 -17.01
C LYS A 65 -1.48 20.25 -16.91
N LEU A 66 -0.54 19.35 -17.20
CA LEU A 66 -0.74 17.91 -17.07
C LEU A 66 -0.38 17.46 -15.65
N HIS A 67 -1.17 17.87 -14.65
CA HIS A 67 -0.90 17.59 -13.24
C HIS A 67 -2.20 17.54 -12.42
N PHE A 68 -2.35 16.52 -11.55
CA PHE A 68 -3.46 16.40 -10.62
C PHE A 68 -3.39 17.38 -9.45
N LYS A 69 -2.22 17.90 -9.10
CA LYS A 69 -2.12 18.95 -8.08
C LYS A 69 -2.95 20.18 -8.49
N GLY A 70 -3.94 20.50 -7.68
CA GLY A 70 -4.90 21.58 -7.90
C GLY A 70 -6.18 21.14 -8.59
N SER A 71 -6.27 19.89 -9.09
CA SER A 71 -7.53 19.34 -9.60
C SER A 71 -8.45 18.85 -8.48
N SER A 72 -9.68 18.51 -8.82
CA SER A 72 -10.73 18.16 -7.87
C SER A 72 -11.39 16.81 -8.16
N PHE A 73 -12.11 16.30 -7.16
CA PHE A 73 -13.14 15.30 -7.35
C PHE A 73 -14.46 16.01 -7.63
N HIS A 74 -14.83 16.07 -8.91
CA HIS A 74 -16.07 16.71 -9.37
C HIS A 74 -17.32 15.87 -9.04
N ARG A 75 -17.13 14.57 -8.77
CA ARG A 75 -18.24 13.66 -8.51
C ARG A 75 -17.92 12.66 -7.38
N VAL A 76 -18.60 12.78 -6.26
CA VAL A 76 -18.51 11.92 -5.07
C VAL A 76 -19.91 11.38 -4.78
N VAL A 77 -20.11 10.09 -4.99
CA VAL A 77 -21.38 9.41 -4.75
C VAL A 77 -21.19 8.41 -3.61
N PRO A 78 -21.83 8.61 -2.44
CA PRO A 78 -21.72 7.71 -1.30
C PRO A 78 -22.10 6.27 -1.64
N ASP A 79 -21.38 5.29 -1.07
CA ASP A 79 -21.52 3.85 -1.32
C ASP A 79 -21.40 3.42 -2.80
N PHE A 80 -20.84 4.30 -3.64
CA PHE A 80 -20.63 4.07 -5.06
C PHE A 80 -19.18 4.36 -5.44
N LEU A 81 -18.83 5.62 -5.74
CA LEU A 81 -17.48 5.97 -6.20
C LEU A 81 -17.13 7.44 -5.98
N LEU A 82 -15.83 7.71 -6.02
CA LEU A 82 -15.26 9.05 -6.18
C LEU A 82 -14.69 9.15 -7.58
N GLN A 83 -15.03 10.19 -8.33
CA GLN A 83 -14.51 10.48 -9.66
C GLN A 83 -13.87 11.87 -9.66
N GLY A 84 -12.66 11.93 -10.21
CA GLY A 84 -11.85 13.13 -10.28
C GLY A 84 -10.89 13.07 -11.45
N GLY A 85 -9.90 13.96 -11.46
CA GLY A 85 -8.84 13.95 -12.47
C GLY A 85 -9.18 14.68 -13.77
N ASP A 86 -10.16 15.57 -13.76
CA ASP A 86 -10.29 16.56 -14.82
C ASP A 86 -9.16 17.59 -14.66
N VAL A 87 -8.15 17.53 -15.53
CA VAL A 87 -7.02 18.47 -15.53
C VAL A 87 -7.21 19.61 -16.55
N VAL A 88 -8.28 19.57 -17.34
CA VAL A 88 -8.64 20.62 -18.29
C VAL A 88 -9.44 21.71 -17.58
N HIS A 89 -10.36 21.31 -16.71
CA HIS A 89 -11.12 22.17 -15.81
C HIS A 89 -10.83 21.77 -14.36
N PRO A 90 -9.61 22.05 -13.83
CA PRO A 90 -9.17 21.50 -12.55
C PRO A 90 -9.83 22.14 -11.33
N ASP A 91 -10.31 23.38 -11.44
CA ASP A 91 -10.89 24.09 -10.31
C ASP A 91 -12.26 23.47 -9.94
N ALA A 92 -12.44 23.13 -8.66
CA ALA A 92 -13.69 22.61 -8.13
C ALA A 92 -14.86 23.59 -8.25
N LEU A 93 -14.58 24.88 -8.44
CA LEU A 93 -15.59 25.92 -8.63
C LEU A 93 -15.84 26.26 -10.12
N ASP A 94 -15.11 25.64 -11.05
CA ASP A 94 -15.37 25.78 -12.48
C ASP A 94 -16.67 25.02 -12.84
N PRO A 95 -17.68 25.67 -13.44
CA PRO A 95 -18.90 24.98 -13.87
C PRO A 95 -18.64 23.89 -14.94
N MET A 96 -17.48 23.91 -15.60
CA MET A 96 -17.07 22.88 -16.56
C MET A 96 -16.25 21.75 -15.91
N ASN A 97 -16.03 21.77 -14.59
CA ASN A 97 -15.32 20.73 -13.87
C ASN A 97 -16.00 19.36 -14.03
N GLY A 98 -15.26 18.39 -14.58
CA GLY A 98 -15.76 17.06 -14.92
C GLY A 98 -16.15 16.88 -16.39
N ALA A 99 -16.19 17.95 -17.19
CA ALA A 99 -16.43 17.84 -18.64
C ALA A 99 -15.15 17.54 -19.44
N GLY A 100 -13.98 17.81 -18.87
CA GLY A 100 -12.70 17.76 -19.53
C GLY A 100 -11.96 16.43 -19.41
N GLN A 101 -11.36 15.98 -20.51
CA GLN A 101 -10.44 14.85 -20.56
C GLN A 101 -9.23 15.25 -21.41
N THR A 102 -8.05 14.80 -20.99
CA THR A 102 -6.84 14.79 -21.83
C THR A 102 -5.85 13.78 -21.25
N SER A 103 -4.72 13.52 -21.88
CA SER A 103 -3.70 12.62 -21.31
C SER A 103 -2.31 13.13 -21.62
N ILE A 104 -1.30 12.45 -21.08
CA ILE A 104 0.09 12.70 -21.42
C ILE A 104 0.45 12.35 -22.87
N TYR A 105 -0.46 11.69 -23.59
CA TYR A 105 -0.29 11.28 -24.99
C TYR A 105 -0.92 12.26 -25.98
N GLN A 106 -1.34 13.43 -25.50
CA GLN A 106 -1.80 14.51 -26.35
C GLN A 106 -0.67 15.03 -27.23
N SER A 107 -0.94 15.19 -28.52
CA SER A 107 -0.01 15.72 -29.51
C SER A 107 -0.78 16.44 -30.61
N GLU A 108 -0.09 16.97 -31.62
CA GLU A 108 -0.75 17.54 -32.80
C GLU A 108 -1.55 16.46 -33.57
N GLU A 109 -1.05 15.23 -33.62
CA GLU A 109 -1.69 14.08 -34.26
C GLU A 109 -2.76 13.43 -33.36
N ASN A 110 -2.70 13.66 -32.05
CA ASN A 110 -3.72 13.24 -31.08
C ASN A 110 -4.22 14.45 -30.27
N PRO A 111 -5.00 15.38 -30.88
CA PRO A 111 -5.35 16.66 -30.28
C PRO A 111 -6.32 16.55 -29.10
N ASP A 112 -7.07 15.46 -29.03
CA ASP A 112 -7.98 15.14 -27.93
C ASP A 112 -7.23 14.50 -26.76
N GLY A 113 -6.10 13.84 -27.03
CA GLY A 113 -5.29 13.18 -26.02
C GLY A 113 -5.94 11.92 -25.48
N PHE A 114 -6.82 11.26 -26.24
CA PHE A 114 -7.40 9.98 -25.84
C PHE A 114 -6.43 8.82 -26.11
N PHE A 115 -6.55 7.76 -25.32
CA PHE A 115 -5.83 6.51 -25.53
C PHE A 115 -6.71 5.29 -25.23
N ASP A 116 -6.28 4.15 -25.76
CA ASP A 116 -7.03 2.89 -25.73
C ASP A 116 -7.26 2.34 -24.32
N CYS A 117 -8.31 1.52 -24.18
CA CYS A 117 -8.53 0.71 -22.98
C CYS A 117 -7.56 -0.48 -22.91
N GLU A 118 -6.99 -0.72 -21.73
CA GLU A 118 -6.11 -1.87 -21.46
C GLU A 118 -6.89 -2.92 -20.67
N TYR A 119 -7.79 -3.63 -21.35
CA TYR A 119 -8.59 -4.68 -20.72
C TYR A 119 -7.69 -5.78 -20.15
N ASN A 120 -7.89 -6.11 -18.88
CA ASN A 120 -7.04 -7.04 -18.16
C ASN A 120 -7.86 -7.95 -17.22
N SER A 121 -7.17 -8.77 -16.42
CA SER A 121 -7.79 -9.73 -15.49
C SER A 121 -8.24 -9.11 -14.16
N LEU A 122 -7.94 -7.84 -13.91
CA LEU A 122 -8.41 -7.13 -12.72
C LEU A 122 -9.90 -6.81 -12.85
N ARG A 123 -10.56 -6.63 -11.71
CA ARG A 123 -12.01 -6.47 -11.60
C ARG A 123 -12.32 -5.35 -10.63
N HIS A 124 -13.50 -4.75 -10.79
CA HIS A 124 -14.12 -3.79 -9.88
C HIS A 124 -14.61 -4.52 -8.62
N ALA A 125 -13.66 -5.10 -7.90
CA ALA A 125 -13.87 -6.12 -6.87
C ALA A 125 -14.20 -5.54 -5.50
N GLY A 126 -14.09 -4.22 -5.30
CA GLY A 126 -14.39 -3.63 -4.01
C GLY A 126 -13.81 -2.25 -3.75
N PRO A 127 -14.01 -1.74 -2.53
CA PRO A 127 -13.54 -0.43 -2.12
C PRO A 127 -12.03 -0.29 -2.30
N GLY A 128 -11.57 0.81 -2.89
CA GLY A 128 -10.15 1.10 -3.12
C GLY A 128 -9.59 0.57 -4.43
N VAL A 129 -10.41 0.01 -5.32
CA VAL A 129 -10.01 -0.24 -6.72
C VAL A 129 -10.00 1.08 -7.50
N ILE A 130 -9.01 1.27 -8.37
CA ILE A 130 -8.87 2.47 -9.22
C ILE A 130 -9.01 2.08 -10.68
N SER A 131 -9.88 2.79 -11.41
CA SER A 131 -10.13 2.59 -12.83
C SER A 131 -10.28 3.89 -13.60
N MET A 132 -10.12 3.85 -14.93
CA MET A 132 -10.28 5.02 -15.80
C MET A 132 -11.75 5.36 -16.04
N ALA A 133 -12.11 6.63 -15.92
CA ALA A 133 -13.35 7.14 -16.49
C ALA A 133 -13.15 7.43 -17.99
N ASN A 134 -14.16 7.11 -18.80
CA ASN A 134 -14.11 7.29 -20.24
C ASN A 134 -15.48 7.76 -20.77
N GLN A 135 -15.51 8.21 -22.02
CA GLN A 135 -16.71 8.63 -22.76
C GLN A 135 -17.16 7.54 -23.76
N GLY A 136 -16.83 6.28 -23.47
CA GLY A 136 -16.97 5.14 -24.37
C GLY A 136 -15.65 4.41 -24.60
N PRO A 137 -15.67 3.30 -25.37
CA PRO A 137 -14.46 2.50 -25.63
C PRO A 137 -13.31 3.34 -26.19
N ASN A 138 -12.10 3.14 -25.66
CA ASN A 138 -10.84 3.78 -26.10
C ASN A 138 -10.82 5.32 -26.00
N THR A 139 -11.56 5.89 -25.06
CA THR A 139 -11.56 7.33 -24.76
C THR A 139 -11.01 7.62 -23.36
N ASN A 140 -9.99 6.89 -22.95
CA ASN A 140 -9.32 7.19 -21.68
C ASN A 140 -8.53 8.48 -21.81
N GLY A 141 -8.64 9.35 -20.81
CA GLY A 141 -7.84 10.57 -20.68
C GLY A 141 -7.23 10.67 -19.30
N SER A 142 -7.67 11.64 -18.51
CA SER A 142 -7.09 11.96 -17.19
C SER A 142 -8.04 11.61 -16.05
N GLN A 143 -9.34 11.50 -16.36
CA GLN A 143 -10.33 11.23 -15.33
C GLN A 143 -10.26 9.79 -14.85
N PHE A 144 -10.40 9.60 -13.54
CA PHE A 144 -10.34 8.30 -12.88
C PHE A 144 -11.44 8.17 -11.84
N MET A 145 -11.71 6.93 -11.45
CA MET A 145 -12.66 6.55 -10.42
C MET A 145 -11.95 5.76 -9.33
N ILE A 146 -12.30 6.03 -8.07
CA ILE A 146 -11.96 5.21 -6.91
C ILE A 146 -13.25 4.58 -6.40
N GLU A 147 -13.30 3.26 -6.37
CA GLU A 147 -14.47 2.52 -5.94
C GLU A 147 -14.67 2.58 -4.41
N LEU A 148 -15.91 2.70 -3.96
CA LEU A 148 -16.30 2.58 -2.54
C LEU A 148 -17.05 1.28 -2.21
N ARG A 149 -17.40 0.52 -3.26
CA ARG A 149 -18.08 -0.78 -3.28
C ARG A 149 -17.69 -1.51 -4.58
N ALA A 150 -17.93 -2.81 -4.66
CA ALA A 150 -17.73 -3.56 -5.91
C ALA A 150 -18.76 -3.17 -6.99
N HIS A 151 -18.29 -2.96 -8.23
CA HIS A 151 -19.12 -2.72 -9.41
C HIS A 151 -18.80 -3.68 -10.57
N PRO A 152 -19.19 -4.97 -10.48
CA PRO A 152 -18.90 -5.94 -11.54
C PRO A 152 -19.42 -5.54 -12.93
N PHE A 153 -20.42 -4.66 -13.01
CA PHE A 153 -20.94 -4.15 -14.28
C PHE A 153 -20.02 -3.14 -14.99
N PHE A 154 -18.98 -2.63 -14.33
CA PHE A 154 -17.91 -1.83 -14.95
C PHE A 154 -16.77 -2.69 -15.51
N ASP A 155 -16.75 -3.99 -15.19
CA ASP A 155 -15.73 -4.90 -15.70
C ASP A 155 -15.75 -4.91 -17.23
N HIS A 156 -14.55 -4.83 -17.82
CA HIS A 156 -14.35 -4.76 -19.27
C HIS A 156 -14.94 -3.52 -19.97
N LEU A 157 -15.44 -2.52 -19.22
CA LEU A 157 -15.82 -1.21 -19.75
C LEU A 157 -14.82 -0.12 -19.33
N HIS A 158 -14.28 -0.24 -18.13
CA HIS A 158 -13.30 0.67 -17.56
C HIS A 158 -12.00 -0.08 -17.28
N THR A 159 -10.86 0.52 -17.67
CA THR A 159 -9.54 -0.04 -17.40
C THR A 159 -9.27 0.04 -15.91
N VAL A 160 -9.26 -1.10 -15.21
CA VAL A 160 -8.74 -1.18 -13.84
C VAL A 160 -7.22 -1.18 -13.90
N PHE A 161 -6.58 -0.24 -13.21
CA PHE A 161 -5.12 -0.05 -13.29
C PHE A 161 -4.45 0.16 -11.94
N GLY A 162 -5.20 0.30 -10.85
CA GLY A 162 -4.60 0.56 -9.55
C GLY A 162 -5.40 0.03 -8.38
N VAL A 163 -4.73 -0.01 -7.24
CA VAL A 163 -5.31 -0.46 -5.97
C VAL A 163 -4.80 0.42 -4.83
N LEU A 164 -5.69 0.82 -3.93
CA LEU A 164 -5.40 1.67 -2.80
C LEU A 164 -4.50 0.93 -1.80
N TYR A 165 -3.30 1.45 -1.56
CA TYR A 165 -2.40 0.90 -0.56
C TYR A 165 -2.68 1.46 0.84
N GLU A 166 -2.90 2.77 0.94
CA GLU A 166 -3.19 3.48 2.19
C GLU A 166 -4.23 4.59 1.98
N GLY A 167 -4.90 5.00 3.05
CA GLY A 167 -5.81 6.16 3.02
C GLY A 167 -7.29 5.83 2.82
N LEU A 168 -7.72 4.57 3.02
CA LEU A 168 -9.15 4.23 3.00
C LEU A 168 -9.99 5.08 3.99
N PRO A 169 -9.51 5.35 5.23
CA PRO A 169 -10.22 6.27 6.13
C PRO A 169 -10.37 7.69 5.56
N VAL A 170 -9.41 8.18 4.78
CA VAL A 170 -9.47 9.49 4.11
C VAL A 170 -10.58 9.50 3.08
N LEU A 171 -10.69 8.44 2.26
CA LEU A 171 -11.80 8.30 1.30
C LEU A 171 -13.17 8.27 2.00
N ARG A 172 -13.28 7.62 3.16
CA ARG A 172 -14.51 7.61 3.96
C ARG A 172 -14.86 8.96 4.59
N VAL A 173 -13.88 9.83 4.81
CA VAL A 173 -14.15 11.22 5.21
C VAL A 173 -14.68 12.02 4.01
N VAL A 174 -14.02 11.90 2.86
CA VAL A 174 -14.45 12.57 1.61
C VAL A 174 -15.86 12.14 1.19
N GLU A 175 -16.17 10.85 1.30
CA GLU A 175 -17.47 10.27 0.98
C GLU A 175 -18.65 10.98 1.68
N ARG A 176 -18.46 11.45 2.91
CA ARG A 176 -19.51 12.16 3.69
C ARG A 176 -19.96 13.46 3.06
N TYR A 177 -19.14 14.03 2.18
CA TYR A 177 -19.46 15.25 1.44
C TYR A 177 -20.09 14.95 0.08
N GLY A 178 -20.21 13.68 -0.31
CA GLY A 178 -20.86 13.28 -1.54
C GLY A 178 -22.37 13.45 -1.51
N THR A 179 -22.96 13.53 -2.71
CA THR A 179 -24.41 13.59 -2.89
C THR A 179 -24.90 12.33 -3.63
N PRO A 180 -26.13 11.86 -3.35
CA PRO A 180 -26.67 10.69 -4.04
C PRO A 180 -26.92 10.97 -5.53
N MET A 181 -26.93 9.93 -6.35
CA MET A 181 -27.47 10.03 -7.71
C MET A 181 -29.00 10.11 -7.63
N ASN A 182 -29.55 11.31 -7.76
CA ASN A 182 -30.99 11.60 -7.75
C ASN A 182 -31.59 11.70 -9.16
N GLY A 183 -30.94 11.15 -10.19
CA GLY A 183 -31.44 11.15 -11.57
C GLY A 183 -31.33 12.49 -12.31
N SER A 184 -30.78 13.54 -11.69
CA SER A 184 -30.40 14.79 -12.35
C SER A 184 -28.92 14.82 -12.77
N GLU A 185 -28.58 15.67 -13.73
CA GLU A 185 -27.20 15.89 -14.21
C GLU A 185 -26.24 16.36 -13.09
N GLU A 186 -26.75 16.95 -12.01
CA GLU A 186 -26.00 17.40 -10.83
C GLU A 186 -25.70 16.28 -9.81
N GLY A 187 -26.16 15.05 -10.08
CA GLY A 187 -26.03 13.92 -9.16
C GLY A 187 -24.58 13.54 -8.87
N GLY A 188 -24.17 13.65 -7.62
CA GLY A 188 -22.82 13.34 -7.16
C GLY A 188 -21.90 14.54 -7.02
N ALA A 189 -22.33 15.76 -7.33
CA ALA A 189 -21.53 16.95 -7.00
C ALA A 189 -21.29 17.01 -5.47
N PRO A 190 -20.04 17.18 -5.00
CA PRO A 190 -19.78 17.23 -3.57
C PRO A 190 -20.32 18.53 -2.96
N THR A 191 -20.82 18.43 -1.73
CA THR A 191 -21.35 19.56 -0.94
C THR A 191 -20.29 20.59 -0.56
N GLU A 192 -19.02 20.19 -0.55
CA GLU A 192 -17.86 21.04 -0.33
C GLU A 192 -16.76 20.69 -1.34
N PRO A 193 -15.96 21.65 -1.83
CA PRO A 193 -14.89 21.39 -2.79
C PRO A 193 -13.89 20.34 -2.30
N VAL A 194 -13.81 19.19 -2.98
CA VAL A 194 -12.83 18.14 -2.70
C VAL A 194 -11.66 18.28 -3.66
N ARG A 195 -10.48 18.68 -3.15
CA ARG A 195 -9.32 19.05 -3.96
C ARG A 195 -8.12 18.15 -3.68
N ILE A 196 -7.35 17.87 -4.73
CA ILE A 196 -6.03 17.26 -4.65
C ILE A 196 -5.03 18.40 -4.43
N ILE A 197 -4.65 18.64 -3.18
CA ILE A 197 -3.75 19.75 -2.82
C ILE A 197 -2.27 19.46 -3.12
N ASN A 198 -1.92 18.17 -3.26
CA ASN A 198 -0.60 17.73 -3.68
C ASN A 198 -0.68 16.31 -4.25
N SER A 199 0.25 15.96 -5.12
CA SER A 199 0.35 14.61 -5.70
C SER A 199 1.80 14.32 -6.07
N GLY A 200 2.12 13.04 -6.26
CA GLY A 200 3.44 12.63 -6.73
C GLY A 200 3.67 11.13 -6.69
N GLN A 201 4.90 10.73 -6.99
CA GLN A 201 5.37 9.36 -6.88
C GLN A 201 6.16 9.17 -5.60
N LEU A 202 5.95 8.03 -4.94
CA LEU A 202 6.76 7.56 -3.82
C LEU A 202 7.80 6.57 -4.35
N PHE A 203 9.01 6.65 -3.82
CA PHE A 203 10.09 5.72 -4.11
C PHE A 203 10.46 4.95 -2.85
N PRO A 204 10.91 3.69 -2.96
CA PRO A 204 11.50 2.96 -1.85
C PRO A 204 12.67 3.74 -1.23
N PRO A 205 12.95 3.57 0.09
CA PRO A 205 14.12 4.19 0.71
C PRO A 205 15.41 3.79 -0.03
N GLY A 206 16.14 4.78 -0.56
CA GLY A 206 17.41 4.57 -1.29
C GLY A 206 17.28 4.57 -2.81
N GLU A 207 16.06 4.51 -3.35
CA GLU A 207 15.80 4.74 -4.77
C GLU A 207 15.28 6.18 -4.93
N GLY A 208 16.06 7.03 -5.61
CA GLY A 208 15.61 8.38 -5.97
C GLY A 208 14.77 8.36 -7.25
N PRO A 209 14.14 9.49 -7.62
CA PRO A 209 13.69 9.68 -8.99
C PRO A 209 14.86 9.39 -9.95
N PRO A 210 14.62 8.70 -11.08
CA PRO A 210 15.69 8.43 -12.03
C PRO A 210 16.38 9.73 -12.42
N ASP A 211 17.71 9.71 -12.44
CA ASP A 211 18.50 10.88 -12.83
C ASP A 211 17.99 11.40 -14.19
N PRO A 212 17.87 12.74 -14.36
CA PRO A 212 17.50 13.32 -15.65
C PRO A 212 18.40 12.72 -16.75
N PRO A 213 17.87 12.48 -17.97
CA PRO A 213 18.68 11.92 -19.05
C PRO A 213 19.96 12.74 -19.22
N GLU A 214 21.13 12.09 -19.07
CA GLU A 214 22.44 12.74 -19.19
C GLU A 214 22.47 13.54 -20.51
N PRO A 215 22.85 14.83 -20.49
CA PRO A 215 22.97 15.62 -21.71
C PRO A 215 23.85 14.91 -22.75
N PRO A 216 23.56 15.03 -24.07
CA PRO A 216 24.31 14.31 -25.11
C PRO A 216 25.82 14.51 -25.04
N GLU A 217 26.25 15.71 -24.62
CA GLU A 217 27.66 16.07 -24.44
C GLU A 217 28.32 15.33 -23.27
N ALA A 218 27.59 15.15 -22.16
CA ALA A 218 28.07 14.41 -20.99
C ALA A 218 28.21 12.90 -21.30
N ALA A 219 27.23 12.33 -22.01
CA ALA A 219 27.27 10.94 -22.47
C ALA A 219 28.44 10.69 -23.44
N ALA A 220 28.70 11.63 -24.36
CA ALA A 220 29.82 11.56 -25.30
C ALA A 220 31.19 11.66 -24.57
N ALA A 221 31.31 12.55 -23.59
CA ALA A 221 32.53 12.69 -22.79
C ALA A 221 32.84 11.44 -21.96
N LYS A 222 31.80 10.78 -21.41
CA LYS A 222 31.93 9.53 -20.65
C LYS A 222 32.41 8.37 -21.53
N ARG A 223 31.84 8.23 -22.74
CA ARG A 223 32.30 7.25 -23.75
C ARG A 223 33.76 7.47 -24.13
N LYS A 224 34.16 8.73 -24.38
CA LYS A 224 35.55 9.07 -24.69
C LYS A 224 36.50 8.68 -23.56
N ARG A 225 36.17 9.00 -22.31
CA ARG A 225 36.97 8.64 -21.13
C ARG A 225 37.12 7.12 -20.97
N GLN A 226 36.05 6.35 -21.19
CA GLN A 226 36.11 4.88 -21.13
C GLN A 226 37.02 4.31 -22.23
N GLN A 227 36.93 4.87 -23.44
CA GLN A 227 37.77 4.46 -24.56
C GLN A 227 39.25 4.82 -24.35
N ASP A 228 39.53 5.99 -23.78
CA ASP A 228 40.88 6.41 -23.40
C ASP A 228 41.46 5.51 -22.30
N ARG A 229 40.63 5.11 -21.32
CA ARG A 229 41.03 4.16 -20.26
C ARG A 229 41.37 2.78 -20.83
N ALA A 230 40.52 2.23 -21.70
CA ALA A 230 40.79 0.96 -22.37
C ALA A 230 42.06 1.01 -23.24
N ASN A 231 42.31 2.14 -23.90
CA ASN A 231 43.54 2.38 -24.66
C ASN A 231 44.78 2.49 -23.77
N TYR A 232 44.65 3.04 -22.55
CA TYR A 232 45.74 3.08 -21.58
C TYR A 232 46.07 1.69 -21.04
N ASP A 233 45.06 0.94 -20.61
CA ASP A 233 45.22 -0.40 -20.02
C ASP A 233 45.79 -1.41 -21.04
N SER A 234 45.48 -1.26 -22.33
CA SER A 234 46.07 -2.09 -23.40
C SER A 234 47.54 -1.77 -23.70
N ARG A 235 47.99 -0.53 -23.44
CA ARG A 235 49.38 -0.10 -23.64
C ARG A 235 50.26 -0.33 -22.42
N ASN A 236 49.66 -0.33 -21.23
CA ASN A 236 50.32 -0.57 -19.95
C ASN A 236 49.64 -1.74 -19.23
N PRO A 237 49.81 -2.99 -19.71
CA PRO A 237 49.32 -4.15 -18.99
C PRO A 237 49.99 -4.21 -17.60
N PRO A 238 49.25 -4.53 -16.53
CA PRO A 238 49.81 -4.56 -15.19
C PRO A 238 50.93 -5.61 -15.08
N ILE A 239 52.07 -5.20 -14.52
CA ILE A 239 53.17 -6.11 -14.18
C ILE A 239 52.75 -6.87 -12.91
N LEU A 240 52.44 -8.16 -13.05
CA LEU A 240 52.20 -9.04 -11.90
C LEU A 240 53.47 -9.08 -11.03
N HIS A 241 53.39 -8.56 -9.81
CA HIS A 241 54.46 -8.74 -8.83
C HIS A 241 54.40 -10.17 -8.27
N SER A 242 55.58 -10.74 -7.97
CA SER A 242 55.80 -12.14 -7.55
C SER A 242 55.03 -12.61 -6.30
N VAL A 243 54.30 -11.72 -5.64
CA VAL A 243 53.42 -12.01 -4.49
C VAL A 243 52.09 -12.64 -4.93
N ASP A 244 51.63 -12.37 -6.17
CA ASP A 244 50.34 -12.85 -6.67
C ASP A 244 50.37 -14.32 -7.14
N ILE A 245 51.54 -14.81 -7.55
CA ILE A 245 51.74 -16.19 -8.03
C ILE A 245 51.61 -17.21 -6.88
N ASN A 246 51.93 -16.82 -5.64
CA ASN A 246 51.82 -17.70 -4.48
C ASN A 246 50.40 -17.76 -3.89
N ARG A 247 49.58 -16.73 -4.10
CA ARG A 247 48.21 -16.67 -3.58
C ARG A 247 47.22 -17.47 -4.41
N ALA A 248 47.41 -17.52 -5.73
CA ALA A 248 46.61 -18.34 -6.65
C ALA A 248 46.82 -19.87 -6.45
N LYS A 249 47.98 -20.29 -5.91
CA LYS A 249 48.27 -21.70 -5.59
C LYS A 249 47.58 -22.19 -4.31
N LEU A 250 47.09 -21.31 -3.44
CA LEU A 250 46.51 -21.69 -2.15
C LEU A 250 45.00 -21.97 -2.18
N MET A 251 44.32 -21.69 -3.30
CA MET A 251 42.85 -21.73 -3.42
C MET A 251 42.41 -22.32 -4.78
N PRO A 252 42.47 -23.65 -4.97
CA PRO A 252 42.19 -24.27 -6.27
C PRO A 252 40.71 -24.21 -6.71
N ASN A 253 39.78 -23.85 -5.80
CA ASN A 253 38.33 -23.88 -6.06
C ASN A 253 37.61 -22.54 -5.83
N ALA A 254 38.33 -21.41 -5.77
CA ALA A 254 37.68 -20.10 -5.70
C ALA A 254 37.28 -19.63 -7.12
N SER A 255 36.06 -19.12 -7.29
CA SER A 255 35.63 -18.57 -8.57
C SER A 255 36.45 -17.32 -8.95
N SER A 256 36.69 -17.16 -10.25
CA SER A 256 37.54 -16.11 -10.83
C SER A 256 37.15 -14.68 -10.42
N GLU A 257 35.88 -14.45 -10.09
CA GLU A 257 35.35 -13.14 -9.67
C GLU A 257 35.69 -12.81 -8.21
N TYR A 258 35.73 -13.82 -7.33
CA TYR A 258 36.04 -13.63 -5.91
C TYR A 258 37.50 -13.25 -5.70
N VAL A 259 38.41 -13.87 -6.46
CA VAL A 259 39.85 -13.58 -6.43
C VAL A 259 40.15 -12.18 -6.99
N ALA A 260 39.41 -11.71 -8.00
CA ALA A 260 39.54 -10.37 -8.56
C ALA A 260 39.06 -9.28 -7.58
N SER A 261 38.02 -9.53 -6.79
CA SER A 261 37.50 -8.58 -5.79
C SER A 261 38.44 -8.34 -4.61
N LEU A 262 39.30 -9.31 -4.29
CA LEU A 262 40.26 -9.26 -3.19
C LEU A 262 41.58 -8.57 -3.56
N LEU A 263 41.89 -8.44 -4.86
CA LEU A 263 43.14 -7.88 -5.37
C LEU A 263 43.01 -6.41 -5.79
N TYR A 264 41.83 -5.81 -5.67
CA TYR A 264 41.57 -4.45 -6.14
C TYR A 264 40.82 -3.61 -5.09
N GLN A 265 41.56 -2.99 -4.17
CA GLN A 265 41.06 -1.83 -3.41
C GLN A 265 42.17 -0.76 -3.27
N PRO A 266 41.88 0.51 -3.59
CA PRO A 266 42.85 1.60 -3.43
C PRO A 266 43.10 1.95 -1.95
N PRO A 267 44.31 2.44 -1.59
CA PRO A 267 44.75 2.60 -0.19
C PRO A 267 43.98 3.62 0.66
N GLU A 268 43.15 4.48 0.06
CA GLU A 268 42.45 5.56 0.77
C GLU A 268 41.12 5.11 1.40
N ALA A 269 40.62 3.91 1.07
CA ALA A 269 39.34 3.41 1.57
C ALA A 269 39.41 2.72 2.95
N VAL A 270 40.62 2.39 3.45
CA VAL A 270 40.79 1.59 4.68
C VAL A 270 40.99 2.45 5.94
N GLU A 271 41.56 3.66 5.84
CA GLU A 271 41.68 4.58 6.99
C GLU A 271 40.36 5.27 7.35
N GLY A 272 39.48 5.54 6.38
CA GLY A 272 38.16 6.11 6.63
C GLY A 272 37.16 5.15 7.29
N MET A 273 37.32 3.84 7.10
CA MET A 273 36.45 2.81 7.67
C MET A 273 36.79 2.50 9.15
N MET A 274 38.04 2.71 9.57
CA MET A 274 38.45 2.51 10.98
C MET A 274 38.10 3.71 11.88
N ALA A 275 37.90 4.91 11.31
CA ALA A 275 37.56 6.12 12.07
C ALA A 275 36.04 6.33 12.29
N ARG A 276 35.15 5.56 11.63
CA ARG A 276 33.67 5.68 11.77
C ARG A 276 33.03 4.58 12.61
N LYS A 277 33.81 3.88 13.46
CA LYS A 277 33.31 2.77 14.29
C LYS A 277 33.24 3.06 15.79
N GLN A 278 33.11 4.33 16.17
CA GLN A 278 32.96 4.74 17.57
C GLN A 278 31.70 5.56 17.89
N THR A 279 30.69 5.61 17.03
CA THR A 279 29.47 6.41 17.31
C THR A 279 28.15 5.72 16.95
N THR A 280 28.04 4.39 17.06
CA THR A 280 26.78 3.68 16.73
C THR A 280 26.08 3.00 17.90
N ASP A 281 26.67 2.96 19.10
CA ASP A 281 25.98 2.35 20.25
C ASP A 281 24.89 3.25 20.87
N SER A 282 24.79 4.54 20.49
CA SER A 282 23.78 5.46 21.06
C SER A 282 22.49 5.60 20.25
N ASP A 283 22.51 5.25 18.97
CA ASP A 283 21.35 5.44 18.07
C ASP A 283 20.44 4.21 18.04
N ASP A 284 20.99 3.00 18.25
CA ASP A 284 20.22 1.75 18.29
C ASP A 284 19.46 1.59 19.62
N GLU A 285 20.04 1.96 20.76
CA GLU A 285 19.29 2.04 22.04
C GLU A 285 18.12 3.04 21.96
N ARG A 286 18.32 4.14 21.21
CA ARG A 286 17.30 5.17 20.99
C ARG A 286 16.20 4.74 20.01
N ALA A 287 16.49 3.81 19.11
CA ALA A 287 15.53 3.24 18.17
C ALA A 287 14.63 2.21 18.86
N VAL A 288 15.20 1.40 19.75
CA VAL A 288 14.44 0.46 20.59
C VAL A 288 13.51 1.23 21.56
N ASP A 289 14.01 2.29 22.22
CA ASP A 289 13.19 3.16 23.07
C ASP A 289 12.07 3.88 22.30
N LYS A 290 12.34 4.30 21.04
CA LYS A 290 11.32 4.91 20.18
C LYS A 290 10.27 3.92 19.69
N LEU A 291 10.66 2.67 19.42
CA LEU A 291 9.71 1.62 19.04
C LEU A 291 8.81 1.25 20.23
N LEU A 292 9.40 1.11 21.42
CA LEU A 292 8.66 0.85 22.67
C LEU A 292 7.74 2.02 23.06
N ALA A 293 8.14 3.27 22.75
CA ALA A 293 7.30 4.46 22.92
C ALA A 293 6.21 4.64 21.85
N SER A 294 6.29 3.92 20.71
CA SER A 294 5.32 4.01 19.60
C SER A 294 4.12 3.07 19.76
N TRP A 295 4.20 2.12 20.69
CA TRP A 295 3.07 1.27 21.09
C TRP A 295 2.19 2.01 22.10
N PRO A 296 0.86 1.79 22.10
CA PRO A 296 -0.08 2.58 22.90
C PRO A 296 0.41 2.66 24.35
N VAL A 297 0.78 3.87 24.74
CA VAL A 297 1.52 4.18 25.96
C VAL A 297 0.94 3.41 27.16
N GLY A 298 1.79 2.57 27.76
CA GLY A 298 1.57 2.07 29.12
C GLY A 298 0.83 0.74 29.26
N THR A 299 0.98 -0.22 28.35
CA THR A 299 0.43 -1.59 28.54
C THR A 299 1.13 -2.38 29.64
N LEU A 300 2.42 -2.12 29.91
CA LEU A 300 3.18 -2.77 30.99
C LEU A 300 4.11 -1.86 31.79
N ALA A 301 4.10 -0.53 31.53
CA ALA A 301 4.88 0.43 32.30
C ALA A 301 4.59 0.24 33.80
N THR A 302 5.65 0.19 34.61
CA THR A 302 5.54 0.12 36.07
C THR A 302 4.77 1.32 36.59
N ASP A 303 4.19 1.21 37.78
CA ASP A 303 3.40 2.32 38.34
C ASP A 303 4.28 3.56 38.61
N GLU A 304 5.59 3.37 38.82
CA GLU A 304 6.59 4.44 38.87
C GLU A 304 6.82 5.14 37.52
N GLU A 305 6.82 4.40 36.41
CA GLU A 305 6.96 4.95 35.07
C GLU A 305 5.69 5.67 34.61
N ARG A 306 4.51 5.11 34.94
CA ARG A 306 3.22 5.77 34.72
C ARG A 306 3.12 7.08 35.48
N ALA A 307 3.59 7.12 36.73
CA ALA A 307 3.62 8.34 37.53
C ALA A 307 4.52 9.42 36.91
N LYS A 308 5.70 9.04 36.36
CA LYS A 308 6.58 9.98 35.62
C LYS A 308 5.93 10.53 34.35
N MET A 309 4.99 9.81 33.75
CA MET A 309 4.22 10.21 32.58
C MET A 309 2.89 10.91 32.93
N GLY A 310 2.61 11.18 34.20
CA GLY A 310 1.38 11.82 34.65
C GLY A 310 0.12 10.94 34.50
N MET A 311 0.29 9.61 34.42
CA MET A 311 -0.78 8.64 34.31
C MET A 311 -1.08 7.98 35.66
N GLU A 312 -2.35 7.62 35.89
CA GLU A 312 -2.75 6.88 37.10
C GLU A 312 -2.21 5.43 37.09
N PRO A 313 -1.98 4.83 38.28
CA PRO A 313 -1.56 3.44 38.41
C PRO A 313 -2.52 2.50 37.67
N MET A 314 -1.99 1.46 37.02
CA MET A 314 -2.84 0.50 36.34
C MET A 314 -3.42 -0.50 37.33
N ASP A 315 -4.72 -0.80 37.20
CA ASP A 315 -5.34 -1.87 37.98
C ASP A 315 -4.62 -3.23 37.74
N PRO A 316 -4.31 -4.01 38.78
CA PRO A 316 -3.58 -5.26 38.63
C PRO A 316 -4.28 -6.31 37.76
N GLU A 317 -5.62 -6.35 37.72
CA GLU A 317 -6.39 -7.30 36.92
C GLU A 317 -6.38 -6.89 35.43
N GLU A 318 -6.47 -5.59 35.15
CA GLU A 318 -6.29 -5.06 33.80
C GLU A 318 -4.85 -5.28 33.29
N ARG A 319 -3.83 -5.10 34.14
CA ARG A 319 -2.43 -5.38 33.80
C ARG A 319 -2.23 -6.84 33.42
N ALA A 320 -2.80 -7.77 34.18
CA ALA A 320 -2.73 -9.20 33.89
C ALA A 320 -3.42 -9.56 32.57
N LYS A 321 -4.56 -8.93 32.26
CA LYS A 321 -5.28 -9.14 31.00
C LYS A 321 -4.47 -8.66 29.80
N ARG A 322 -3.85 -7.48 29.88
CA ARG A 322 -3.02 -6.95 28.79
C ARG A 322 -1.73 -7.74 28.60
N GLN A 323 -1.14 -8.26 29.68
CA GLN A 323 -0.01 -9.19 29.58
C GLN A 323 -0.40 -10.47 28.82
N ALA A 324 -1.60 -11.02 29.10
CA ALA A 324 -2.09 -12.20 28.39
C ALA A 324 -2.36 -11.93 26.90
N GLU A 325 -2.91 -10.76 26.55
CA GLU A 325 -3.10 -10.35 25.14
C GLU A 325 -1.77 -10.23 24.39
N ILE A 326 -0.70 -9.75 25.05
CA ILE A 326 0.66 -9.68 24.51
C ILE A 326 1.30 -11.07 24.35
N ASP A 327 1.07 -11.96 25.31
CA ASP A 327 1.58 -13.33 25.28
C ASP A 327 0.90 -14.19 24.19
N GLU A 328 -0.34 -13.87 23.82
CA GLU A 328 -1.11 -14.57 22.78
C GLU A 328 -0.97 -13.95 21.37
N ASP A 329 -0.37 -12.76 21.23
CA ASP A 329 -0.24 -12.07 19.94
C ASP A 329 0.92 -12.67 19.10
N PRO A 330 0.62 -13.27 17.92
CA PRO A 330 1.62 -13.97 17.11
C PRO A 330 2.66 -13.04 16.47
N VAL A 331 2.35 -11.75 16.29
CA VAL A 331 3.30 -10.75 15.76
C VAL A 331 4.32 -10.41 16.84
N ILE A 332 3.85 -10.23 18.08
CA ILE A 332 4.70 -9.93 19.23
C ILE A 332 5.61 -11.13 19.54
N GLN A 333 5.07 -12.35 19.55
CA GLN A 333 5.87 -13.55 19.77
C GLN A 333 6.90 -13.77 18.63
N GLY A 334 6.58 -13.39 17.39
CA GLY A 334 7.49 -13.44 16.26
C GLY A 334 8.68 -12.48 16.41
N GLU A 335 8.43 -11.25 16.87
CA GLU A 335 9.47 -10.24 17.07
C GLU A 335 10.35 -10.58 18.29
N ILE A 336 9.76 -11.10 19.37
CA ILE A 336 10.51 -11.62 20.52
C ILE A 336 11.45 -12.75 20.07
N ALA A 337 10.95 -13.70 19.27
CA ALA A 337 11.77 -14.79 18.74
C ALA A 337 12.90 -14.29 17.82
N ARG A 338 12.67 -13.21 17.05
CA ARG A 338 13.70 -12.56 16.24
C ARG A 338 14.81 -11.98 17.13
N LEU A 339 14.43 -11.24 18.17
CA LEU A 339 15.37 -10.57 19.09
C LEU A 339 16.15 -11.58 19.95
N GLU A 340 15.51 -12.65 20.43
CA GLU A 340 16.19 -13.75 21.12
C GLU A 340 17.15 -14.50 20.18
N GLY A 341 16.81 -14.62 18.89
CA GLY A 341 17.68 -15.16 17.85
C GLY A 341 18.91 -14.29 17.55
N GLU A 342 18.82 -12.99 17.82
CA GLU A 342 19.91 -12.01 17.70
C GLU A 342 20.75 -11.89 18.99
N GLY A 343 20.45 -12.69 20.02
CA GLY A 343 21.21 -12.77 21.27
C GLY A 343 20.86 -11.68 22.30
N LEU A 344 19.80 -10.92 22.05
CA LEU A 344 19.30 -9.88 22.97
C LEU A 344 18.36 -10.49 24.01
N GLN A 345 18.61 -10.22 25.30
CA GLN A 345 17.69 -10.60 26.37
C GLN A 345 16.56 -9.59 26.47
N VAL A 346 15.32 -10.04 26.21
CA VAL A 346 14.11 -9.26 26.51
C VAL A 346 13.83 -9.41 28.01
N SER A 347 14.30 -8.46 28.83
CA SER A 347 14.12 -8.50 30.29
C SER A 347 12.67 -8.21 30.70
N GLY A 348 12.08 -9.10 31.51
CA GLY A 348 10.73 -8.91 32.09
C GLY A 348 10.04 -10.18 32.60
N ARG A 349 10.60 -11.37 32.36
CA ARG A 349 10.06 -12.62 32.93
C ARG A 349 10.70 -12.99 34.28
N PRO A 350 9.93 -13.33 35.32
CA PRO A 350 10.45 -14.22 36.36
C PRO A 350 10.75 -15.59 35.74
N PRO A 351 11.78 -16.33 36.21
CA PRO A 351 12.15 -17.60 35.61
C PRO A 351 10.99 -18.60 35.70
N PRO A 352 10.81 -19.50 34.72
CA PRO A 352 9.74 -20.48 34.76
C PRO A 352 9.91 -21.35 36.02
N PRO A 353 8.80 -21.69 36.72
CA PRO A 353 8.90 -22.58 37.87
C PRO A 353 9.52 -23.89 37.40
N LYS A 354 10.57 -24.34 38.11
CA LYS A 354 11.17 -25.66 37.90
C LYS A 354 10.11 -26.72 38.18
N VAL A 355 9.39 -27.18 37.15
CA VAL A 355 8.48 -28.32 37.29
C VAL A 355 9.33 -29.56 37.48
N PRO A 356 9.25 -30.27 38.62
CA PRO A 356 10.03 -31.47 38.83
C PRO A 356 9.56 -32.54 37.84
N LYS A 357 10.53 -33.18 37.15
CA LYS A 357 10.33 -34.33 36.28
C LYS A 357 9.50 -35.40 37.00
N ARG A 358 8.18 -35.44 36.78
CA ARG A 358 7.34 -36.53 37.30
C ARG A 358 7.38 -37.71 36.35
N LYS A 359 8.08 -38.73 36.81
CA LYS A 359 8.18 -40.08 36.24
C LYS A 359 6.79 -40.63 35.89
N LYS A 360 6.68 -41.23 34.71
CA LYS A 360 5.57 -42.12 34.32
C LYS A 360 5.29 -43.14 35.43
N LYS A 361 4.06 -43.20 35.93
CA LYS A 361 3.50 -44.43 36.52
C LYS A 361 2.05 -44.61 36.10
N LYS A 362 1.81 -45.74 35.40
CA LYS A 362 0.51 -46.31 35.05
C LYS A 362 -0.36 -46.48 36.30
N GLN A 363 -1.65 -46.19 36.20
CA GLN A 363 -2.69 -47.02 36.84
C GLN A 363 -4.04 -46.90 36.10
N LYS A 364 -4.83 -47.96 36.26
CA LYS A 364 -5.82 -48.56 35.35
C LYS A 364 -7.25 -48.18 35.81
N LYS A 365 -8.20 -48.16 34.86
CA LYS A 365 -9.66 -48.44 35.00
C LYS A 365 -10.48 -47.35 35.76
N GLN A 366 -11.69 -46.93 35.35
CA GLN A 366 -12.83 -47.69 34.80
C GLN A 366 -13.70 -46.86 33.83
N LYS A 367 -14.24 -47.57 32.83
CA LYS A 367 -15.39 -47.16 31.99
C LYS A 367 -16.64 -46.92 32.84
N LYS A 368 -17.35 -45.81 32.61
CA LYS A 368 -18.82 -45.79 32.59
C LYS A 368 -19.31 -44.92 31.44
N LYS A 369 -19.97 -45.58 30.49
CA LYS A 369 -20.82 -44.98 29.46
C LYS A 369 -21.99 -44.29 30.16
N LYS A 370 -22.27 -43.03 29.80
CA LYS A 370 -23.65 -42.50 29.83
C LYS A 370 -23.89 -41.83 28.49
N ALA A 371 -24.88 -42.38 27.79
CA ALA A 371 -25.41 -41.87 26.54
C ALA A 371 -26.01 -40.48 26.80
N PHE A 372 -25.63 -39.52 25.96
CA PHE A 372 -26.34 -38.25 25.86
C PHE A 372 -27.46 -38.45 24.85
N VAL A 373 -28.69 -38.56 25.35
CA VAL A 373 -29.92 -38.59 24.58
C VAL A 373 -30.26 -37.15 24.22
N MET A 374 -30.31 -36.84 22.92
CA MET A 374 -30.82 -35.56 22.43
C MET A 374 -32.32 -35.43 22.74
N PRO A 375 -32.83 -34.29 23.24
CA PRO A 375 -34.26 -34.03 23.28
C PRO A 375 -34.82 -33.84 21.86
N PRO A 376 -36.08 -34.24 21.60
CA PRO A 376 -36.69 -34.19 20.28
C PRO A 376 -36.92 -32.75 19.81
N ARG A 377 -36.67 -32.52 18.52
CA ARG A 377 -36.99 -31.28 17.79
C ARG A 377 -38.51 -31.07 17.77
N GLU A 378 -38.96 -29.89 18.16
CA GLU A 378 -40.32 -29.41 17.88
C GLU A 378 -40.54 -29.31 16.36
N PRO A 379 -41.73 -29.68 15.85
CA PRO A 379 -42.01 -29.57 14.42
C PRO A 379 -42.23 -28.11 14.02
N ALA A 380 -41.54 -27.71 12.95
CA ALA A 380 -41.70 -26.43 12.26
C ALA A 380 -43.17 -26.11 11.97
N ARG A 381 -43.58 -24.88 12.30
CA ARG A 381 -44.85 -24.30 11.84
C ARG A 381 -44.84 -24.30 10.30
N ARG A 382 -45.84 -24.95 9.71
CA ARG A 382 -46.15 -24.85 8.28
C ARG A 382 -46.59 -23.43 7.97
N GLU A 383 -45.85 -22.75 7.11
CA GLU A 383 -46.36 -21.58 6.40
C GLU A 383 -47.50 -22.04 5.49
N PHE A 384 -48.70 -21.51 5.72
CA PHE A 384 -49.88 -21.74 4.89
C PHE A 384 -49.73 -20.89 3.61
N SER A 385 -49.60 -21.54 2.47
CA SER A 385 -49.93 -20.91 1.19
C SER A 385 -51.46 -20.93 1.01
N PRO A 386 -52.11 -19.80 0.68
CA PRO A 386 -53.56 -19.77 0.48
C PRO A 386 -53.94 -20.63 -0.73
N THR A 387 -55.05 -21.36 -0.60
CA THR A 387 -55.58 -22.17 -1.70
C THR A 387 -56.33 -21.29 -2.70
N GLN A 388 -56.53 -21.77 -3.93
CA GLN A 388 -57.32 -21.06 -4.95
C GLN A 388 -58.75 -20.72 -4.50
N ALA A 389 -59.30 -21.44 -3.51
CA ALA A 389 -60.59 -21.13 -2.92
C ALA A 389 -60.54 -19.91 -1.99
N ASP A 390 -59.42 -19.69 -1.30
CA ASP A 390 -59.22 -18.55 -0.39
C ASP A 390 -59.05 -17.24 -1.15
N VAL A 391 -58.43 -17.29 -2.34
CA VAL A 391 -58.29 -16.13 -3.25
C VAL A 391 -59.64 -15.76 -3.88
N ALA A 392 -60.47 -16.75 -4.24
CA ALA A 392 -61.79 -16.51 -4.82
C ALA A 392 -62.79 -15.90 -3.81
N ALA A 393 -62.66 -16.22 -2.52
CA ALA A 393 -63.48 -15.64 -1.46
C ALA A 393 -63.12 -14.16 -1.17
N ALA A 394 -61.83 -13.80 -1.28
CA ALA A 394 -61.38 -12.43 -1.12
C ALA A 394 -61.81 -11.51 -2.28
N ASP A 395 -61.78 -12.00 -3.52
CA ASP A 395 -62.24 -11.26 -4.71
C ASP A 395 -63.76 -11.03 -4.72
N ALA A 396 -64.54 -11.95 -4.14
CA ALA A 396 -65.98 -11.79 -4.00
C ALA A 396 -66.37 -10.74 -2.94
N ALA A 397 -65.53 -10.53 -1.92
CA ALA A 397 -65.74 -9.51 -0.90
C ALA A 397 -65.38 -8.10 -1.40
N LEU A 398 -64.38 -7.97 -2.28
CA LEU A 398 -63.96 -6.68 -2.85
C LEU A 398 -64.94 -6.12 -3.90
N LYS A 399 -65.80 -6.96 -4.50
CA LYS A 399 -66.86 -6.55 -5.44
C LYS A 399 -68.17 -6.11 -4.76
N LYS A 400 -68.23 -6.12 -3.43
CA LYS A 400 -69.41 -5.69 -2.63
C LYS A 400 -69.14 -4.47 -1.74
N MET A 401 -67.97 -3.85 -1.87
CA MET A 401 -67.70 -2.46 -1.48
C MET A 401 -67.69 -1.61 -2.75
#